data_AF-A0A1M6YGB6-F1
#
_entry.id   AF-A0A1M6YGB6-F1
#
_cell.length_a   1.000
_cell.length_b   1.000
_cell.length_c   1.000
_cell.angle_alpha   90.00
_cell.angle_beta   90.00
_cell.angle_gamma   90.00
#
_symmetry.space_group_name_H-M   'P 1'
#
loop_
_entity.id
_entity.type
_entity.pdbx_description
1 polymer ?
#
loop_
_entity_poly.entity_id
_entity_poly.type
_entity_poly.pdbx_seq_one_letter_code
_entity_poly.pdbx_strand_id
1 'polypeptide(L)'
;MPKDYFMPSPCASFVVANCAALTCAAVLPGGPDVERRTKRLVDDLSLAPPMTRRLRRELDALEDLLSLRHVNDPDRIEAERFAQIDPENPVVVQICLLLENLRAARAAEDCLIGQPHQLRNPRGAFRA
;
A
#
# COMPACT_ATOMS: atom_id res chain seq x y z
N MET A 1 30.52 -4.56 11.32
CA MET A 1 29.48 -3.65 10.79
C MET A 1 28.15 -4.13 11.37
N PRO A 2 27.61 -3.52 12.43
CA PRO A 2 26.30 -3.93 12.92
C PRO A 2 25.29 -3.55 11.83
N LYS A 3 24.60 -4.55 11.28
CA LYS A 3 23.40 -4.30 10.47
C LYS A 3 22.42 -3.63 11.41
N ASP A 4 22.12 -2.37 11.18
CA ASP A 4 20.98 -1.72 11.79
C ASP A 4 19.81 -2.69 11.68
N TYR A 5 19.29 -3.10 12.83
CA TYR A 5 18.04 -3.85 12.92
C TYR A 5 16.95 -2.86 12.53
N PHE A 6 16.88 -2.52 11.24
CA PHE A 6 15.80 -1.77 10.68
C PHE A 6 14.61 -2.69 10.77
N MET A 7 13.81 -2.53 11.83
CA MET A 7 12.51 -3.16 11.92
C MET A 7 11.80 -2.79 10.62
N PRO A 8 11.54 -3.77 9.72
CA PRO A 8 10.95 -3.46 8.44
C PRO A 8 9.65 -2.74 8.75
N SER A 9 9.42 -1.62 8.07
CA SER A 9 8.22 -0.86 8.32
C SER A 9 7.00 -1.76 8.11
N PRO A 10 5.91 -1.58 8.88
CA PRO A 10 4.74 -2.43 8.75
C PRO A 10 4.25 -2.55 7.30
N CYS A 11 4.32 -1.45 6.52
CA CYS A 11 4.03 -1.53 5.08
C CYS A 11 5.05 -2.37 4.31
N ALA A 12 6.34 -2.16 4.51
CA ALA A 12 7.38 -2.92 3.81
C ALA A 12 7.25 -4.42 4.10
N SER A 13 7.03 -4.79 5.36
CA SER A 13 6.83 -6.18 5.77
C SER A 13 5.58 -6.78 5.14
N PHE A 14 4.45 -6.06 5.14
CA PHE A 14 3.22 -6.51 4.51
C PHE A 14 3.37 -6.72 3.00
N VAL A 15 3.99 -5.78 2.30
CA VAL A 15 4.17 -5.82 0.84
C VAL A 15 5.09 -6.96 0.43
N VAL A 16 6.18 -7.19 1.17
CA VAL A 16 7.09 -8.31 0.92
C VAL A 16 6.40 -9.65 1.21
N ALA A 17 5.64 -9.75 2.31
CA ALA A 17 4.92 -10.98 2.67
C ALA A 17 3.80 -11.34 1.68
N ASN A 18 3.18 -10.34 1.05
CA ASN A 18 2.06 -10.51 0.11
C ASN A 18 2.44 -10.23 -1.34
N CYS A 19 3.73 -10.26 -1.68
CA CYS A 19 4.23 -9.82 -2.99
C CYS A 19 3.58 -10.55 -4.18
N ALA A 20 3.42 -11.87 -4.08
CA ALA A 20 2.78 -12.67 -5.12
C ALA A 20 1.30 -12.29 -5.31
N ALA A 21 0.58 -12.12 -4.20
CA ALA A 21 -0.83 -11.75 -4.21
C ALA A 21 -1.04 -10.33 -4.77
N LEU A 22 -0.20 -9.36 -4.36
CA LEU A 22 -0.23 -7.99 -4.88
C LEU A 22 0.10 -7.94 -6.38
N THR A 23 1.06 -8.75 -6.82
CA THR A 23 1.44 -8.81 -8.24
C THR A 23 0.31 -9.38 -9.09
N CYS A 24 -0.29 -10.51 -8.67
CA CYS A 24 -1.45 -11.10 -9.35
C CYS A 24 -2.66 -10.16 -9.37
N ALA A 25 -2.94 -9.53 -8.22
CA ALA A 25 -4.02 -8.56 -8.09
C ALA A 25 -3.83 -7.34 -8.99
N ALA A 26 -2.60 -6.85 -9.16
CA ALA A 26 -2.29 -5.67 -9.97
C ALA A 26 -2.30 -5.95 -11.49
N VAL A 27 -1.97 -7.17 -11.91
CA VAL A 27 -2.03 -7.61 -13.33
C VAL A 27 -3.46 -7.57 -13.87
N LEU A 28 -4.44 -7.89 -13.02
CA LEU A 28 -5.83 -8.03 -13.43
C LEU A 28 -6.43 -6.71 -13.97
N PRO A 29 -6.39 -5.57 -13.23
CA PRO A 29 -6.83 -4.28 -13.74
C PRO A 29 -5.76 -3.53 -14.55
N GLY A 30 -4.46 -3.72 -14.26
CA GLY A 30 -3.38 -2.89 -14.81
C GLY A 30 -2.55 -3.50 -15.95
N GLY A 31 -2.69 -4.80 -16.19
CA GLY A 31 -1.91 -5.51 -17.21
C GLY A 31 -0.42 -5.69 -16.88
N PRO A 32 0.38 -6.13 -17.87
CA PRO A 32 1.76 -6.61 -17.65
C PRO A 32 2.76 -5.50 -17.31
N ASP A 33 2.49 -4.26 -17.69
CA ASP A 33 3.38 -3.13 -17.37
C ASP A 33 3.32 -2.78 -15.87
N VAL A 34 2.13 -2.89 -15.27
CA VAL A 34 1.95 -2.74 -13.83
C VAL A 34 2.65 -3.87 -13.08
N GLU A 35 2.62 -5.11 -13.58
CA GLU A 35 3.32 -6.23 -12.95
C GLU A 35 4.80 -5.94 -12.72
N ARG A 36 5.48 -5.38 -13.74
CA ARG A 36 6.88 -5.00 -13.65
C ARG A 36 7.11 -3.89 -12.62
N ARG A 37 6.17 -2.96 -12.52
CA ARG A 37 6.23 -1.86 -11.55
C ARG A 37 6.05 -2.37 -10.12
N THR A 38 5.07 -3.23 -9.89
CA THR A 38 4.81 -3.86 -8.58
C THR A 38 6.00 -4.73 -8.14
N LYS A 39 6.58 -5.53 -9.04
CA LYS A 39 7.78 -6.32 -8.73
C LYS A 39 8.97 -5.44 -8.34
N ARG A 40 9.23 -4.37 -9.10
CA ARG A 40 10.28 -3.40 -8.75
C ARG A 40 10.06 -2.76 -7.39
N LEU A 41 8.81 -2.42 -7.06
CA LEU A 41 8.46 -1.87 -5.75
C LEU A 41 8.72 -2.88 -4.62
N VAL A 42 8.34 -4.15 -4.82
CA VAL A 42 8.62 -5.24 -3.88
C VAL A 42 10.12 -5.43 -3.72
N ASP A 43 10.88 -5.47 -4.81
CA ASP A 43 12.34 -5.62 -4.79
C ASP A 43 12.98 -4.45 -4.01
N ASP A 44 12.57 -3.22 -4.29
CA ASP A 44 13.07 -2.03 -3.58
C ASP A 44 12.71 -2.09 -2.08
N LEU A 45 11.53 -2.58 -1.70
CA LEU A 45 11.12 -2.76 -0.29
C LEU A 45 11.82 -3.95 0.40
N SER A 46 12.18 -4.99 -0.37
CA SER A 46 12.87 -6.18 0.14
C SER A 46 14.29 -5.89 0.60
N LEU A 47 14.91 -4.84 0.06
CA LEU A 47 16.23 -4.34 0.46
C LEU A 47 16.20 -3.66 1.85
N ALA A 48 15.05 -3.66 2.54
CA ALA A 48 14.81 -2.99 3.82
C ALA A 48 15.27 -1.52 3.89
N PRO A 49 15.10 -0.68 2.83
CA PRO A 49 15.45 0.72 2.93
C PRO A 49 14.45 1.46 3.84
N PRO A 50 14.86 2.59 4.45
CA PRO A 50 13.91 3.49 5.08
C PRO A 50 12.83 3.93 4.08
N MET A 51 11.59 4.09 4.54
CA MET A 51 10.44 4.35 3.68
C MET A 51 10.55 5.74 3.02
N THR A 52 11.18 5.80 1.85
CA THR A 52 11.44 7.06 1.14
C THR A 52 10.18 7.64 0.51
N ARG A 53 10.21 8.94 0.20
CA ARG A 53 9.11 9.60 -0.54
C ARG A 53 8.82 8.93 -1.88
N ARG A 54 9.83 8.32 -2.52
CA ARG A 54 9.66 7.57 -3.78
C ARG A 54 8.82 6.31 -3.55
N LEU A 55 9.17 5.50 -2.54
CA LEU A 55 8.45 4.27 -2.21
C LEU A 55 7.00 4.55 -1.81
N ARG A 56 6.76 5.61 -1.03
CA ARG A 56 5.40 6.06 -0.69
C ARG A 56 4.56 6.37 -1.93
N ARG A 57 5.12 7.07 -2.91
CA ARG A 57 4.41 7.40 -4.17
C ARG A 57 4.13 6.16 -5.02
N GLU A 58 5.04 5.19 -5.03
CA GLU A 58 4.82 3.92 -5.72
C GLU A 58 3.74 3.08 -5.03
N LEU A 59 3.70 3.08 -3.70
CA LEU A 59 2.62 2.47 -2.92
C LEU A 59 1.28 3.19 -3.14
N ASP A 60 1.26 4.52 -3.20
CA ASP A 60 0.07 5.31 -3.57
C ASP A 60 -0.45 4.89 -4.94
N ALA A 61 0.44 4.72 -5.92
CA ALA A 61 0.05 4.31 -7.27
C ALA A 61 -0.50 2.87 -7.29
N LEU A 62 0.07 1.97 -6.49
CA LEU A 62 -0.45 0.61 -6.34
C LEU A 62 -1.82 0.60 -5.64
N GLU A 63 -2.00 1.39 -4.59
CA GLU A 63 -3.27 1.54 -3.88
C GLU A 63 -4.35 2.13 -4.80
N ASP A 64 -4.02 3.14 -5.59
CA ASP A 64 -4.95 3.76 -6.55
C ASP A 64 -5.39 2.78 -7.64
N LEU A 65 -4.48 1.90 -8.08
CA LEU A 65 -4.81 0.84 -9.03
C LEU A 65 -5.70 -0.24 -8.40
N LEU A 66 -5.34 -0.77 -7.23
CA LEU A 66 -6.10 -1.83 -6.54
C LEU A 66 -7.46 -1.33 -6.04
N SER A 67 -7.55 -0.05 -5.68
CA SER A 67 -8.80 0.62 -5.34
C SER A 67 -9.63 1.01 -6.55
N LEU A 68 -9.16 0.69 -7.76
CA LEU A 68 -9.91 0.90 -8.97
C LEU A 68 -10.30 2.39 -9.11
N ARG A 69 -9.41 3.31 -8.70
CA ARG A 69 -9.70 4.75 -8.72
C ARG A 69 -9.95 5.28 -10.13
N HIS A 70 -9.34 4.65 -11.13
CA HIS A 70 -9.35 5.12 -12.53
C HIS A 70 -10.33 4.39 -13.45
N VAL A 71 -11.18 3.49 -12.94
CA VAL A 71 -12.12 2.73 -13.79
C VAL A 71 -13.28 3.56 -14.33
N ASN A 72 -13.55 4.72 -13.70
CA ASN A 72 -14.58 5.64 -14.16
C ASN A 72 -14.19 6.37 -15.45
N ASP A 73 -12.95 6.23 -15.92
CA ASP A 73 -12.44 6.81 -17.16
C ASP A 73 -12.49 5.75 -18.28
N PRO A 74 -13.51 5.74 -19.15
CA PRO A 74 -13.69 4.70 -20.16
C PRO A 74 -12.60 4.69 -21.23
N ASP A 75 -11.80 5.76 -21.34
CA ASP A 75 -10.68 5.85 -22.29
C ASP A 75 -9.41 5.15 -21.79
N ARG A 76 -9.44 4.59 -20.58
CA ARG A 76 -8.32 3.91 -19.94
C ARG A 76 -8.40 2.39 -20.03
N ILE A 77 -7.24 1.77 -20.19
CA ILE A 77 -7.08 0.31 -20.26
C ILE A 77 -7.59 -0.35 -18.97
N GLU A 78 -7.48 0.35 -17.83
CA GLU A 78 -8.00 -0.10 -16.54
C GLU A 78 -9.53 -0.28 -16.55
N ALA A 79 -10.27 0.57 -17.28
CA ALA A 79 -11.73 0.50 -17.37
C ALA A 79 -12.21 -0.66 -18.24
N GLU A 80 -11.58 -0.86 -19.39
CA GLU A 80 -11.85 -2.00 -20.28
C GLU A 80 -11.56 -3.33 -19.58
N ARG A 81 -10.45 -3.42 -18.84
CA ARG A 81 -10.08 -4.63 -18.10
C ARG A 81 -11.01 -4.91 -16.94
N PHE A 82 -11.39 -3.89 -16.18
CA PHE A 82 -12.35 -4.06 -15.09
C PHE A 82 -13.72 -4.50 -15.59
N ALA A 83 -14.21 -3.97 -16.71
CA ALA A 83 -15.47 -4.40 -17.30
C ALA A 83 -15.51 -5.90 -17.66
N GLN A 84 -14.33 -6.51 -17.84
CA GLN A 84 -14.18 -7.96 -18.07
C GLN A 84 -14.06 -8.77 -16.78
N ILE A 85 -13.86 -8.13 -15.62
CA ILE A 85 -13.80 -8.80 -14.32
C ILE A 85 -15.24 -9.06 -13.86
N ASP A 86 -15.58 -10.33 -13.72
CA ASP A 86 -16.83 -10.73 -13.07
C ASP A 86 -16.81 -10.32 -11.59
N PRO A 87 -17.75 -9.49 -11.11
CA PRO A 87 -17.81 -9.08 -9.71
C PRO A 87 -18.06 -10.24 -8.74
N GLU A 88 -18.64 -11.35 -9.19
CA GLU A 88 -18.84 -12.56 -8.38
C GLU A 88 -17.59 -13.45 -8.30
N ASN A 89 -16.54 -13.10 -9.05
CA ASN A 89 -15.29 -13.83 -9.04
C ASN A 89 -14.62 -13.69 -7.66
N PRO A 90 -14.24 -14.81 -7.00
CA PRO A 90 -13.56 -14.78 -5.70
C PRO A 90 -12.25 -13.98 -5.69
N VAL A 91 -11.64 -13.76 -6.86
CA VAL A 91 -10.46 -12.89 -7.00
C VAL A 91 -10.77 -11.44 -6.63
N VAL A 92 -11.98 -10.93 -6.90
CA VAL A 92 -12.37 -9.56 -6.52
C VAL A 92 -12.33 -9.39 -5.00
N VAL A 93 -12.88 -10.38 -4.27
CA VAL A 93 -12.85 -10.39 -2.79
C VAL A 93 -11.40 -10.39 -2.28
N GLN A 94 -10.51 -11.16 -2.92
CA GLN A 94 -9.09 -11.17 -2.54
C GLN A 94 -8.40 -9.82 -2.79
N ILE A 95 -8.71 -9.15 -3.90
CA ILE A 95 -8.18 -7.80 -4.20
C ILE A 95 -8.66 -6.80 -3.13
N CYS A 96 -9.94 -6.84 -2.78
CA CYS A 96 -10.50 -5.97 -1.73
C CYS A 96 -9.83 -6.21 -0.37
N LEU A 97 -9.65 -7.47 0.04
CA LEU A 97 -8.96 -7.83 1.29
C LEU A 97 -7.49 -7.39 1.29
N LEU A 98 -6.78 -7.55 0.17
CA LEU A 98 -5.39 -7.09 0.05
C LEU A 98 -5.29 -5.56 0.19
N LEU A 99 -6.20 -4.83 -0.45
CA LEU A 99 -6.28 -3.37 -0.36
C LEU A 99 -6.56 -2.90 1.07
N GLU A 100 -7.51 -3.54 1.75
CA GLU A 100 -7.85 -3.22 3.13
C GLU A 100 -6.66 -3.46 4.07
N ASN A 101 -5.99 -4.61 3.94
CA ASN A 101 -4.80 -4.92 4.74
C ASN A 101 -3.63 -3.98 4.45
N LEU A 102 -3.45 -3.55 3.19
CA LEU A 102 -2.45 -2.55 2.81
C LEU A 102 -2.72 -1.20 3.49
N ARG A 103 -3.98 -0.75 3.50
CA ARG A 103 -4.40 0.47 4.21
C ARG A 103 -4.20 0.35 5.71
N ALA A 104 -4.49 -0.81 6.29
CA ALA A 104 -4.26 -1.06 7.72
C ALA A 104 -2.76 -1.00 8.07
N ALA A 105 -1.89 -1.62 7.26
CA ALA A 105 -0.44 -1.54 7.44
C ALA A 105 0.07 -0.10 7.34
N ARG A 106 -0.53 0.69 6.44
CA ARG A 106 -0.21 2.12 6.26
C ARG A 106 -0.66 2.99 7.42
N ALA A 107 -1.86 2.78 7.91
CA ALA A 107 -2.35 3.45 9.12
C ALA A 107 -1.49 3.09 10.35
N ALA A 108 -1.04 1.84 10.45
CA ALA A 108 -0.11 1.42 11.50
C ALA A 108 1.24 2.14 11.36
N GLU A 109 1.76 2.29 10.14
CA GLU A 109 2.98 3.05 9.89
C GLU A 109 2.85 4.55 10.18
N ASP A 110 1.72 5.16 9.79
CA ASP A 110 1.41 6.55 10.14
C ASP A 110 1.20 6.72 11.65
N CYS A 111 0.74 5.71 12.39
CA CYS A 111 0.69 5.73 13.86
C CYS A 111 2.08 5.66 14.50
N LEU A 112 3.02 4.93 13.89
CA LEU A 112 4.42 4.87 14.33
C LEU A 112 5.15 6.20 14.07
N ILE A 113 4.89 6.84 12.92
CA ILE A 113 5.48 8.15 12.57
C ILE A 113 4.73 9.29 13.27
N GLY A 114 3.43 9.10 13.51
CA GLY A 114 2.44 10.00 14.10
C GLY A 114 2.39 9.98 15.62
N GLN A 115 3.48 9.61 16.30
CA GLN A 115 3.69 10.01 17.70
C GLN A 115 4.50 11.31 17.85
N PRO A 116 4.08 12.49 17.34
CA PRO A 116 4.55 13.74 17.89
C PRO A 116 3.68 14.08 19.11
N HIS A 117 4.26 14.07 20.30
CA HIS A 117 3.85 14.97 21.39
C HIS A 117 2.33 15.02 21.69
N GLN A 118 1.70 13.99 22.24
CA GLN A 118 0.43 14.18 22.97
C GLN A 118 0.53 13.89 24.48
N LEU A 119 1.74 14.00 25.04
CA LEU A 119 1.99 13.93 26.49
C LEU A 119 2.84 15.10 27.01
N ARG A 120 2.54 16.33 26.57
CA ARG A 120 3.15 17.51 27.21
C ARG A 120 2.20 18.71 27.18
N ASN A 121 1.17 18.68 28.03
CA ASN A 121 0.91 19.74 29.02
C ASN A 121 -0.45 19.55 29.73
N PRO A 122 -0.50 19.13 31.02
CA PRO A 122 -1.70 19.25 31.85
C PRO A 122 -1.72 20.53 32.71
N ARG A 123 -0.99 21.60 32.35
CA ARG A 123 -1.01 22.87 33.11
C ARG A 123 -1.79 23.95 32.37
N GLY A 124 -3.10 23.97 32.62
CA GLY A 124 -4.00 25.04 32.15
C GLY A 124 -5.38 25.05 32.82
N ALA A 125 -5.78 23.97 33.51
CA ALA A 125 -7.05 23.91 34.23
C ALA A 125 -6.85 24.15 35.74
N PHE A 126 -6.40 25.34 36.12
CA PHE A 126 -6.63 25.86 37.47
C PHE A 126 -6.59 27.38 37.44
N ARG A 127 -7.76 28.00 37.29
CA ARG A 127 -8.02 29.33 37.82
C ARG A 127 -9.32 29.23 38.62
N ALA A 128 -9.13 29.23 39.93
CA ALA A 128 -10.10 29.64 40.93
C ALA A 128 -10.31 31.16 40.87
#